data_AF-A0A401TZL8-F1
#
_entry.id   AF-A0A401TZL8-F1
#
_cell.length_a   1.000
_cell.length_b   1.000
_cell.length_c   1.000
_cell.angle_alpha   90.00
_cell.angle_beta   90.00
_cell.angle_gamma   90.00
#
_symmetry.space_group_name_H-M   'P 1'
#
loop_
_entity.id
_entity.type
_entity.pdbx_description
1 polymer ?
#
loop_
_entity_poly.entity_id
_entity_poly.type
_entity_poly.pdbx_seq_one_letter_code
_entity_poly.pdbx_strand_id
1 'polypeptide(L)'
;MPLEWQQQDPVLQPSLMYEDLLLMKVRIERLAGERTFSQKPKSRCHHLLQAPQIVACDPAAGLFKARTSFLYTETRGDALERFSGWASHDLVQIGDGLKIRLKRIDLVNFDAPFGNIQLFM
;
A
#
# COMPACT_ATOMS: atom_id res chain seq x y z
N MET A 1 3.97 -2.81 5.41
CA MET A 1 2.74 -2.67 6.21
C MET A 1 3.00 -3.38 7.51
N PRO A 2 3.28 -2.65 8.59
CA PRO A 2 3.66 -3.25 9.88
C PRO A 2 2.59 -4.16 10.44
N LEU A 3 3.00 -5.22 11.15
CA LEU A 3 2.14 -5.99 12.06
C LEU A 3 2.36 -5.60 13.53
N GLU A 4 3.30 -4.69 13.80
CA GLU A 4 3.67 -4.25 15.14
C GLU A 4 3.57 -2.74 15.29
N TRP A 5 3.22 -2.31 16.51
CA TRP A 5 3.19 -0.90 16.87
C TRP A 5 4.58 -0.29 16.69
N GLN A 6 4.64 0.82 15.94
CA GLN A 6 5.88 1.56 15.70
C GLN A 6 7.04 0.70 15.16
N GLN A 7 6.76 -0.30 14.33
CA GLN A 7 7.79 -1.08 13.64
C GLN A 7 8.86 -0.16 13.01
N GLN A 8 10.12 -0.43 13.35
CA GLN A 8 11.31 0.30 12.86
C GLN A 8 12.11 -0.53 11.86
N ASP A 9 12.11 -1.86 12.02
CA ASP A 9 12.87 -2.77 11.17
C ASP A 9 11.93 -3.79 10.52
N PRO A 10 11.55 -3.61 9.24
CA PRO A 10 10.65 -4.54 8.54
C PRO A 10 11.31 -5.88 8.16
N VAL A 11 12.63 -6.02 8.34
CA VAL A 11 13.37 -7.27 8.08
C VAL A 11 13.37 -8.15 9.32
N LEU A 12 13.57 -7.55 10.50
CA LEU A 12 13.62 -8.28 11.78
C LEU A 12 12.26 -8.34 12.49
N GLN A 13 11.27 -7.56 12.05
CA GLN A 13 9.92 -7.53 12.64
C GLN A 13 8.87 -7.97 11.61
N PRO A 14 7.82 -8.69 12.05
CA PRO A 14 6.78 -9.18 11.16
C PRO A 14 5.96 -8.05 10.54
N SER A 15 5.58 -8.25 9.28
CA SER A 15 4.78 -7.31 8.49
C SER A 15 3.59 -8.03 7.88
N LEU A 16 2.42 -7.37 7.84
CA LEU A 16 1.26 -7.82 7.06
C LEU A 16 1.62 -7.92 5.57
N MET A 17 2.40 -6.95 5.08
CA MET A 17 2.92 -6.92 3.72
C MET A 17 4.32 -6.30 3.72
N TYR A 18 5.30 -7.05 3.22
CA TYR A 18 6.67 -6.59 2.94
C TYR A 18 7.08 -7.17 1.59
N GLU A 19 7.01 -6.35 0.54
CA GLU A 19 7.07 -6.82 -0.85
C GLU A 19 8.10 -6.03 -1.65
N ASP A 20 8.82 -6.74 -2.52
CA ASP A 20 9.67 -6.16 -3.54
C ASP A 20 8.94 -6.12 -4.90
N LEU A 21 9.63 -5.64 -5.93
CA LEU A 21 9.07 -5.56 -7.29
C LEU A 21 8.70 -6.95 -7.86
N LEU A 22 9.37 -8.02 -7.46
CA LEU A 22 9.06 -9.36 -7.93
C LEU A 22 7.71 -9.82 -7.37
N LEU A 23 7.52 -9.73 -6.04
CA LEU A 23 6.27 -10.09 -5.37
C LEU A 23 5.10 -9.23 -5.86
N MET A 24 5.33 -7.92 -6.07
CA MET A 24 4.33 -7.03 -6.65
C MET A 24 3.90 -7.48 -8.07
N LYS A 25 4.86 -7.85 -8.94
CA LYS A 25 4.56 -8.34 -10.29
C LYS A 25 3.74 -9.63 -10.25
N VAL A 26 4.13 -10.59 -9.41
CA VAL A 26 3.39 -11.84 -9.24
C VAL A 26 1.95 -11.57 -8.82
N ARG A 27 1.71 -10.62 -7.91
CA ARG A 27 0.35 -10.24 -7.51
C ARG A 27 -0.44 -9.62 -8.64
N ILE A 28 0.16 -8.74 -9.43
CA ILE A 28 -0.48 -8.11 -10.60
C ILE A 28 -0.88 -9.18 -11.62
N GLU A 29 0.03 -10.09 -11.96
CA GLU A 29 -0.21 -11.18 -12.90
C GLU A 29 -1.31 -12.12 -12.38
N ARG A 30 -1.26 -12.48 -11.10
CA ARG A 30 -2.29 -13.32 -10.46
C ARG A 30 -3.66 -12.63 -10.50
N LEU A 31 -3.73 -11.32 -10.25
CA LEU A 31 -4.98 -10.57 -10.28
C LEU A 31 -5.56 -10.47 -11.71
N ALA A 32 -4.69 -10.35 -12.72
CA ALA A 32 -5.07 -10.31 -14.13
C ALA A 32 -5.41 -11.69 -14.72
N GLY A 33 -4.92 -12.77 -14.10
CA GLY A 33 -5.04 -14.13 -14.61
C GLY A 33 -6.48 -14.67 -14.66
N GLU A 34 -6.92 -15.13 -15.83
CA GLU A 34 -8.26 -15.69 -16.04
C GLU A 34 -8.54 -16.97 -15.23
N ARG A 35 -7.49 -17.68 -14.80
CA ARG A 35 -7.59 -18.90 -13.99
C ARG A 35 -7.50 -18.65 -12.49
N THR A 36 -7.44 -17.40 -12.05
CA THR A 36 -7.45 -17.06 -10.62
C THR A 36 -8.88 -17.04 -10.11
N PHE A 37 -9.45 -18.22 -9.88
CA PHE A 37 -10.86 -18.37 -9.46
C PHE A 37 -11.18 -17.68 -8.13
N SER A 38 -10.20 -17.55 -7.23
CA SER A 38 -10.34 -16.77 -5.98
C SER A 38 -10.51 -15.26 -6.19
N GLN A 39 -10.32 -14.76 -7.42
CA GLN A 39 -10.58 -13.38 -7.84
C GLN A 39 -11.82 -13.28 -8.74
N LYS A 40 -12.75 -14.26 -8.68
CA LYS A 40 -14.04 -14.23 -9.38
C LYS A 40 -15.17 -14.19 -8.33
N PRO A 41 -15.93 -13.08 -8.22
CA PRO A 41 -15.85 -11.85 -9.01
C PRO A 41 -14.58 -11.04 -8.71
N LYS A 42 -14.18 -10.14 -9.63
CA LYS A 42 -13.00 -9.29 -9.46
C LYS A 42 -13.17 -8.37 -8.25
N SER A 43 -12.13 -8.27 -7.43
CA SER A 43 -12.07 -7.26 -6.38
C SER A 43 -12.10 -5.86 -6.98
N ARG A 44 -12.76 -4.94 -6.28
CA ARG A 44 -12.78 -3.50 -6.60
C ARG A 44 -12.36 -2.73 -5.37
N CYS A 45 -11.74 -1.58 -5.59
CA CYS A 45 -11.39 -0.68 -4.50
C CYS A 45 -11.75 0.77 -4.78
N HIS A 46 -11.76 1.55 -3.70
CA HIS A 46 -11.85 3.00 -3.74
C HIS A 46 -10.83 3.58 -2.75
N HIS A 47 -10.02 4.52 -3.24
CA HIS A 47 -9.06 5.26 -2.43
C HIS A 47 -9.61 6.68 -2.20
N LEU A 48 -9.93 7.01 -0.96
CA LEU A 48 -10.19 8.39 -0.55
C LEU A 48 -8.95 8.91 0.18
N LEU A 49 -8.25 9.84 -0.45
CA LEU A 49 -7.00 10.41 0.05
C LEU A 49 -7.23 11.84 0.53
N GLN A 50 -6.64 12.20 1.66
CA GLN A 50 -6.46 13.60 2.04
C GLN A 50 -5.35 14.25 1.20
N ALA A 51 -5.23 15.58 1.29
CA ALA A 51 -4.08 16.28 0.72
C ALA A 51 -2.78 15.73 1.34
N PRO A 52 -1.82 15.24 0.54
CA PRO A 52 -0.53 14.78 1.06
C PRO A 52 0.23 15.91 1.75
N GLN A 53 0.87 15.60 2.88
CA GLN A 53 1.82 16.49 3.53
C GLN A 53 3.23 16.11 3.10
N ILE A 54 4.02 17.10 2.67
CA ILE A 54 5.45 16.91 2.40
C ILE A 54 6.19 16.96 3.74
N VAL A 55 6.84 15.84 4.11
CA VAL A 55 7.54 15.70 5.39
C VAL A 55 9.05 15.91 5.25
N ALA A 56 9.60 15.71 4.06
CA ALA A 56 10.97 16.07 3.71
C ALA A 56 11.07 16.30 2.20
N CYS A 57 11.97 17.19 1.79
CA CYS A 57 12.14 17.57 0.40
C CYS A 57 13.61 17.96 0.15
N ASP A 58 14.25 17.30 -0.80
CA ASP A 58 15.56 17.65 -1.35
C ASP A 58 15.44 17.68 -2.89
N PRO A 59 15.07 18.85 -3.46
CA PRO A 59 14.93 19.00 -4.90
C PRO A 59 16.25 18.82 -5.66
N ALA A 60 17.39 19.16 -5.04
CA ALA A 60 18.70 19.02 -5.69
C ALA A 60 19.08 17.55 -5.89
N ALA A 61 18.72 16.70 -4.93
CA ALA A 61 18.85 15.24 -5.06
C ALA A 61 17.65 14.56 -5.74
N GLY A 62 16.58 15.31 -6.04
CA GLY A 62 15.32 14.77 -6.58
C GLY A 62 14.62 13.81 -5.62
N LEU A 63 14.75 14.01 -4.31
CA LEU A 63 14.19 13.14 -3.27
C LEU A 63 13.08 13.85 -2.50
N PHE A 64 11.95 13.18 -2.34
CA PHE A 64 10.79 13.74 -1.65
C PHE A 64 10.18 12.70 -0.73
N LYS A 65 9.71 13.13 0.43
CA LYS A 65 8.93 12.28 1.34
C LYS A 65 7.56 12.91 1.57
N ALA A 66 6.52 12.12 1.39
CA ALA A 66 5.14 12.56 1.60
C ALA A 66 4.41 11.59 2.52
N ARG A 67 3.49 12.12 3.33
CA ARG A 67 2.58 11.33 4.16
C ARG A 67 1.15 11.74 3.86
N THR A 68 0.30 10.75 3.61
CA THR A 68 -1.09 10.95 3.22
C THR A 68 -2.01 10.13 4.10
N SER A 69 -2.92 10.78 4.82
CA SER A 69 -4.02 10.07 5.49
C SER A 69 -5.02 9.55 4.45
N PHE A 70 -5.54 8.34 4.65
CA PHE A 70 -6.49 7.74 3.72
C PHE A 70 -7.63 7.00 4.42
N LEU A 71 -8.73 6.87 3.69
CA LEU A 71 -9.72 5.82 3.85
C LEU A 71 -9.73 4.98 2.56
N TYR A 72 -9.55 3.67 2.72
CA TYR A 72 -9.51 2.71 1.64
C TYR A 72 -10.66 1.73 1.81
N THR A 73 -11.39 1.46 0.74
CA THR A 73 -12.46 0.46 0.72
C THR A 73 -12.13 -0.59 -0.32
N GLU A 74 -12.22 -1.85 0.07
CA GLU A 74 -12.10 -2.99 -0.84
C GLU A 74 -13.37 -3.83 -0.77
N THR A 75 -13.82 -4.33 -1.92
CA THR A 75 -14.97 -5.21 -1.98
C THR A 75 -14.75 -6.36 -2.96
N ARG A 76 -15.25 -7.53 -2.59
CA ARG A 76 -15.39 -8.69 -3.48
C ARG A 76 -16.64 -9.47 -3.12
N GLY A 77 -17.53 -9.67 -4.09
CA GLY A 77 -18.84 -10.26 -3.84
C GLY A 77 -19.60 -9.41 -2.83
N ASP A 78 -20.08 -10.04 -1.76
CA ASP A 78 -20.86 -9.38 -0.70
C ASP A 78 -19.99 -8.84 0.44
N ALA A 79 -18.67 -9.10 0.41
CA ALA A 79 -17.74 -8.57 1.39
C ALA A 79 -17.34 -7.14 1.03
N LEU A 80 -17.38 -6.26 2.03
CA LEU A 80 -16.91 -4.87 1.93
C LEU A 80 -16.09 -4.55 3.18
N GLU A 81 -14.79 -4.38 2.98
CA GLU A 81 -13.83 -4.08 4.04
C GLU A 81 -13.36 -2.63 3.93
N ARG A 82 -13.10 -2.00 5.08
CA ARG A 82 -12.60 -0.63 5.16
C ARG A 82 -11.33 -0.60 5.97
N PHE A 83 -10.33 0.09 5.43
CA PHE A 83 -9.03 0.25 6.03
C PHE A 83 -8.73 1.73 6.11
N SER A 84 -8.28 2.18 7.28
CA SER A 84 -7.90 3.57 7.53
C SER A 84 -6.47 3.62 8.01
N GLY A 85 -5.73 4.65 7.61
CA GLY A 85 -4.35 4.78 8.00
C GLY A 85 -3.61 5.89 7.28
N TRP A 86 -2.30 5.73 7.23
CA TRP A 86 -1.39 6.64 6.57
C TRP A 86 -0.55 5.90 5.53
N ALA A 87 -0.39 6.53 4.37
CA ALA A 87 0.55 6.10 3.35
C ALA A 87 1.74 7.06 3.36
N SER A 88 2.91 6.55 3.75
CA SER A 88 4.18 7.25 3.66
C SER A 88 4.88 6.83 2.38
N HIS A 89 5.34 7.79 1.58
CA HIS A 89 6.05 7.54 0.34
C HIS A 89 7.43 8.17 0.38
N ASP A 90 8.43 7.39 0.00
CA ASP A 90 9.71 7.92 -0.49
C ASP A 90 9.61 7.97 -2.01
N LEU A 91 9.69 9.19 -2.55
CA LEU A 91 9.53 9.51 -3.95
C LEU A 91 10.84 9.99 -4.53
N VAL A 92 11.08 9.61 -5.77
CA VAL A 92 12.28 10.03 -6.53
C VAL A 92 11.87 10.63 -7.86
N GLN A 93 12.55 11.71 -8.22
CA GLN A 93 12.39 12.32 -9.53
C GLN A 93 13.13 11.50 -10.58
N ILE A 94 12.43 11.17 -11.67
CA ILE A 94 12.97 10.50 -12.84
C ILE A 94 12.42 11.23 -14.06
N GLY A 95 13.29 11.99 -14.74
CA GLY A 95 12.87 12.96 -15.76
C GLY A 95 11.92 14.00 -15.16
N ASP A 96 10.79 14.21 -15.83
CA ASP A 96 9.78 15.18 -15.41
C ASP A 96 8.74 14.61 -14.43
N GLY A 97 8.90 13.36 -14.01
CA GLY A 97 7.94 12.65 -13.17
C GLY A 97 8.51 12.17 -11.83
N LEU A 98 7.60 11.87 -10.89
CA LEU A 98 7.93 11.20 -9.65
C LEU A 98 7.64 9.69 -9.76
N LYS A 99 8.51 8.88 -9.19
CA LYS A 99 8.30 7.43 -8.99
C LYS A 99 8.36 7.10 -7.51
N ILE A 100 7.59 6.08 -7.13
CA ILE A 100 7.61 5.54 -5.77
C ILE A 100 8.84 4.65 -5.64
N ARG A 101 9.78 5.03 -4.77
CA ARG A 101 10.89 4.17 -4.35
C ARG A 101 10.47 3.25 -3.21
N LEU A 102 9.69 3.77 -2.26
CA LEU A 102 9.13 3.02 -1.15
C LEU A 102 7.74 3.55 -0.82
N LYS A 103 6.82 2.62 -0.51
CA LYS A 103 5.52 2.94 0.07
C LYS A 103 5.33 2.13 1.35
N ARG A 104 5.03 2.82 2.44
CA ARG A 104 4.69 2.23 3.74
C ARG A 104 3.26 2.58 4.08
N ILE A 105 2.45 1.56 4.36
CA ILE A 105 1.09 1.69 4.88
C ILE A 105 1.11 1.38 6.36
N ASP A 106 0.71 2.35 7.17
CA ASP A 106 0.49 2.22 8.60
C ASP A 106 -1.03 2.22 8.85
N LEU A 107 -1.60 1.04 9.10
CA LEU A 107 -3.02 0.88 9.42
C LEU A 107 -3.30 1.28 10.86
N VAL A 108 -4.47 1.88 11.11
CA VAL A 108 -4.91 2.22 12.47
C VAL A 108 -5.07 0.96 13.33
N ASN A 109 -5.61 -0.11 12.75
CA ASN A 109 -5.92 -1.39 13.40
C ASN A 109 -5.01 -2.52 12.89
N PHE A 110 -3.71 -2.26 12.76
CA PHE A 110 -2.73 -3.21 12.20
C PHE A 110 -2.70 -4.59 12.89
N ASP A 111 -3.18 -4.68 14.13
CA ASP A 111 -3.24 -5.86 14.98
C ASP A 111 -4.58 -6.63 14.91
N ALA A 112 -5.52 -6.15 14.09
CA ALA A 112 -6.80 -6.82 13.89
C ALA A 112 -6.66 -8.07 13.00
N PRO A 113 -7.54 -9.08 13.19
CA PRO A 113 -7.63 -10.18 12.24
C PRO A 113 -8.22 -9.69 10.92
N PHE A 114 -7.42 -9.69 9.86
CA PHE A 114 -7.86 -9.32 8.53
C PHE A 114 -8.25 -10.53 7.69
N GLY A 115 -9.24 -10.34 6.83
CA GLY A 115 -9.38 -11.16 5.64
C GLY A 115 -8.21 -10.96 4.68
N ASN A 116 -8.31 -11.57 3.51
CA ASN A 116 -7.29 -11.40 2.49
C ASN A 116 -7.40 -10.00 1.85
N ILE A 117 -6.43 -9.13 2.11
CA ILE A 117 -6.24 -7.84 1.42
C ILE A 117 -5.78 -8.11 -0.01
N GLN A 118 -6.65 -7.91 -1.00
CA GLN A 118 -6.38 -8.35 -2.38
C GLN A 118 -5.55 -7.34 -3.17
N LEU A 119 -5.95 -6.07 -3.10
CA LEU A 119 -5.43 -5.00 -3.93
C LEU A 119 -4.45 -4.12 -3.14
N PHE A 120 -3.73 -3.26 -3.85
CA PHE A 120 -2.75 -2.36 -3.26
C PHE A 120 -3.45 -1.12 -2.71
N MET A 121 -3.24 -0.84 -1.42
CA MET A 121 -3.59 0.45 -0.78
C MET A 121 -2.55 1.49 -1.14
#